data_AF-A0A536EDM8-F1
#
_entry.id   AF-A0A536EDM8-F1
#
_cell.length_a   1.000
_cell.length_b   1.000
_cell.length_c   1.000
_cell.angle_alpha   90.00
_cell.angle_beta   90.00
_cell.angle_gamma   90.00
#
_symmetry.space_group_name_H-M   'P 1'
#
loop_
_entity.id
_entity.type
_entity.pdbx_description
1 polymer ?
#
loop_
_entity_poly.entity_id
_entity_poly.type
_entity_poly.pdbx_seq_one_letter_code
_entity_poly.pdbx_strand_id
1 'polypeptide(L)'
;MPDSETPSSRVNLPKQMREIIRLRQELSAKSPEQRRTTTRAVARILDDVHLEGRMGKFVVESDEPLARGGTEKGPSPLQYLMMGTAF
;
A
#
# COMPACT_ATOMS: atom_id res chain seq x y z
N MET A 1 -0.28 4.45 44.39
CA MET A 1 0.29 3.83 43.18
C MET A 1 -0.52 4.36 42.02
N PRO A 2 0.02 5.23 41.15
CA PRO A 2 -0.74 5.66 39.98
C PRO A 2 -0.76 4.49 38.99
N ASP A 3 -1.96 4.06 38.64
CA ASP A 3 -2.23 3.05 37.62
C ASP A 3 -1.52 3.47 36.32
N SER A 4 -0.62 2.63 35.84
CA SER A 4 -0.01 2.80 34.53
C SER A 4 -1.08 2.59 33.47
N GLU A 5 -1.68 3.68 32.99
CA GLU A 5 -2.46 3.68 31.77
C GLU A 5 -1.54 3.25 30.62
N THR A 6 -1.54 1.97 30.29
CA THR A 6 -0.97 1.48 29.03
C THR A 6 -1.70 2.23 27.92
N PRO A 7 -1.01 3.03 27.08
CA PRO A 7 -1.70 3.81 26.07
C PRO A 7 -2.48 2.87 25.16
N SER A 8 -3.78 3.11 25.03
CA SER A 8 -4.66 2.37 24.13
C SER A 8 -4.04 2.33 22.73
N SER A 9 -3.82 1.12 22.21
CA SER A 9 -3.21 0.94 20.89
C SER A 9 -3.97 1.75 19.85
N ARG A 10 -3.24 2.51 19.02
CA ARG A 10 -3.82 3.22 17.87
C ARG A 10 -4.38 2.26 16.81
N VAL A 11 -4.12 0.96 16.95
CA VAL A 11 -4.60 -0.09 16.05
C VAL A 11 -5.81 -0.80 16.67
N ASN A 12 -6.93 -0.78 15.96
CA ASN A 12 -8.11 -1.58 16.32
C ASN A 12 -7.91 -3.05 15.88
N LEU A 13 -7.18 -3.81 16.70
CA LEU A 13 -6.88 -5.22 16.45
C LEU A 13 -8.14 -6.09 16.31
N PRO A 14 -9.21 -5.95 17.13
CA PRO A 14 -10.42 -6.74 16.97
C PRO A 14 -11.08 -6.54 15.61
N LYS A 15 -11.12 -5.31 15.10
CA LYS A 15 -11.63 -5.02 13.75
C LYS A 15 -10.77 -5.71 12.69
N GLN A 16 -9.44 -5.54 12.75
CA GLN A 16 -8.53 -6.12 11.78
C GLN A 16 -8.63 -7.65 11.74
N MET A 17 -8.69 -8.29 12.92
CA MET A 17 -8.80 -9.74 13.02
C MET A 17 -10.12 -10.27 12.44
N ARG A 18 -11.24 -9.57 12.66
CA ARG A 18 -12.53 -9.96 12.06
C ARG A 18 -12.45 -9.98 10.52
N GLU A 19 -11.83 -8.97 9.91
CA GLU A 19 -11.66 -8.93 8.46
C GLU A 19 -10.73 -10.04 7.94
N ILE A 20 -9.64 -10.33 8.65
CA ILE A 20 -8.72 -11.42 8.29
C ILE A 20 -9.43 -12.78 8.33
N ILE A 21 -10.19 -13.06 9.40
CA ILE A 21 -10.93 -14.31 9.55
C ILE A 21 -11.95 -14.47 8.42
N ARG A 22 -12.72 -13.41 8.13
CA ARG A 22 -13.67 -13.38 7.02
C ARG A 22 -13.00 -13.70 5.68
N LEU A 23 -11.91 -13.01 5.35
CA LEU A 23 -11.16 -13.22 4.11
C LEU A 23 -10.61 -14.66 4.00
N ARG A 24 -10.10 -15.22 5.10
CA ARG A 24 -9.61 -16.61 5.13
C ARG A 24 -10.73 -17.61 4.87
N GLN A 25 -11.91 -17.43 5.47
CA GLN A 25 -13.08 -18.28 5.23
C GLN A 25 -13.55 -18.19 3.78
N GLU A 26 -13.62 -16.99 3.21
CA GLU A 26 -13.97 -16.77 1.80
C GLU A 26 -12.98 -17.44 0.84
N LEU A 27 -11.67 -17.42 1.15
CA LEU A 27 -10.65 -18.07 0.34
C LEU A 27 -10.59 -19.60 0.52
N SER A 28 -10.83 -20.11 1.73
CA SER A 28 -10.81 -21.55 1.99
C SER A 28 -11.95 -22.27 1.27
N ALA A 29 -13.08 -21.60 1.06
CA ALA A 29 -14.23 -22.11 0.29
C ALA A 29 -13.97 -22.21 -1.24
N LYS A 30 -12.88 -21.60 -1.75
CA LYS A 30 -12.53 -21.58 -3.19
C LYS A 30 -11.58 -22.71 -3.57
N SER A 31 -11.61 -23.14 -4.83
CA SER A 31 -10.60 -24.05 -5.40
C SER A 31 -9.21 -23.37 -5.44
N PRO A 32 -8.10 -24.13 -5.49
CA PRO A 32 -6.75 -23.56 -5.55
C PRO A 32 -6.57 -22.51 -6.67
N GLU A 33 -7.13 -22.75 -7.86
CA GLU A 33 -7.06 -21.83 -8.99
C GLU A 33 -7.81 -20.52 -8.70
N GLN A 34 -8.95 -20.63 -8.02
CA GLN A 34 -9.78 -19.49 -7.62
C GLN A 34 -9.19 -18.69 -6.43
N ARG A 35 -8.18 -19.24 -5.73
CA ARG A 35 -7.42 -18.51 -4.69
C ARG A 35 -6.33 -17.62 -5.28
N ARG A 36 -5.96 -17.80 -6.55
CA ARG A 36 -4.96 -16.97 -7.21
C ARG A 36 -5.45 -15.54 -7.31
N THR A 37 -4.72 -14.62 -6.70
CA THR A 37 -4.97 -13.18 -6.81
C THR A 37 -3.90 -12.54 -7.68
N THR A 38 -4.31 -11.66 -8.59
CA THR A 38 -3.40 -10.86 -9.41
C THR A 38 -3.54 -9.40 -9.03
N THR A 39 -2.47 -8.82 -8.51
CA THR A 39 -2.36 -7.37 -8.30
C THR A 39 -1.72 -6.75 -9.54
N ARG A 40 -2.34 -5.73 -10.09
CA ARG A 40 -1.83 -5.01 -11.26
C ARG A 40 -1.78 -3.51 -10.98
N ALA A 41 -0.65 -2.91 -11.32
CA ALA A 41 -0.50 -1.47 -11.43
C ALA A 41 -0.24 -1.11 -12.91
N VAL A 42 -0.73 0.06 -13.32
CA VAL A 42 -0.43 0.65 -14.63
C VAL A 42 0.01 2.08 -14.39
N ALA A 43 1.09 2.51 -15.03
CA ALA A 43 1.54 3.88 -14.98
C ALA A 43 1.55 4.50 -16.38
N ARG A 44 1.31 5.80 -16.45
CA ARG A 44 1.51 6.63 -17.64
C ARG A 44 2.42 7.80 -17.29
N ILE A 45 3.25 8.19 -18.25
CA ILE A 45 4.05 9.43 -18.14
C ILE A 45 3.10 10.61 -18.36
N LEU A 46 3.13 11.57 -17.46
CA LEU A 46 2.44 12.84 -17.59
C LEU A 46 3.33 13.87 -18.28
N ASP A 47 4.57 13.98 -17.82
CA ASP A 47 5.58 14.91 -18.28
C ASP A 47 6.97 14.41 -17.86
N ASP A 48 7.89 14.21 -18.80
CA ASP A 48 9.24 13.66 -18.58
C ASP A 48 9.27 12.42 -17.65
N VAL A 49 9.76 12.56 -16.41
CA VAL A 49 9.83 11.49 -15.39
C VAL A 49 8.69 11.53 -14.37
N HIS A 50 7.73 12.46 -14.50
CA HIS A 50 6.52 12.51 -13.69
C HIS A 50 5.47 11.52 -14.23
N LEU A 51 5.08 10.59 -13.36
CA LEU A 51 4.25 9.42 -13.65
C LEU A 51 2.97 9.45 -12.80
N GLU A 52 1.85 9.08 -13.41
CA GLU A 52 0.62 8.73 -12.69
C GLU A 52 0.43 7.21 -12.76
N GLY A 53 0.45 6.56 -11.60
CA GLY A 53 0.19 5.14 -11.40
C GLY A 53 -1.22 4.89 -10.87
N ARG A 54 -1.89 3.87 -11.39
CA ARG A 54 -3.16 3.36 -10.87
C ARG A 54 -3.01 1.91 -10.42
N MET A 55 -3.30 1.63 -9.15
CA MET A 55 -3.29 0.29 -8.55
C MET A 55 -4.64 0.02 -7.87
N GLY A 56 -5.46 -0.83 -8.48
CA GLY A 56 -6.83 -1.05 -8.02
C GLY A 56 -7.66 0.25 -8.05
N LYS A 57 -8.11 0.69 -6.88
CA LYS A 57 -8.86 1.95 -6.69
C LYS A 57 -7.99 3.16 -6.36
N PHE A 58 -6.69 2.98 -6.22
CA PHE A 58 -5.77 4.03 -5.80
C PHE A 58 -5.05 4.63 -7.00
N VAL A 59 -4.89 5.94 -6.96
CA VAL A 59 -4.01 6.71 -7.85
C VAL A 59 -2.83 7.18 -7.02
N VAL A 60 -1.62 7.02 -7.56
CA VAL A 60 -0.36 7.45 -6.95
C VAL A 60 0.44 8.21 -8.01
N GLU A 61 1.22 9.19 -7.58
CA GLU A 61 2.16 9.87 -8.47
C GLU A 61 3.59 9.46 -8.12
N SER A 62 4.46 9.37 -9.11
CA SER A 62 5.89 9.19 -8.90
C SER A 62 6.66 10.17 -9.77
N ASP A 63 7.78 10.66 -9.26
CA ASP A 63 8.62 11.65 -9.95
C ASP A 63 10.08 11.45 -9.51
N GLU A 64 10.98 12.38 -9.80
CA GLU A 64 12.33 12.40 -9.24
C GLU A 64 12.64 13.78 -8.63
N PRO A 65 13.65 13.88 -7.74
CA PRO A 65 14.18 15.16 -7.29
C PRO A 65 14.69 16.01 -8.46
N LEU A 66 14.75 17.34 -8.26
CA LEU A 66 15.31 18.26 -9.27
C LEU A 66 16.74 17.86 -9.67
N ALA A 67 17.54 17.41 -8.70
CA ALA A 67 18.92 16.95 -8.91
C ALA A 67 19.05 15.69 -9.81
N ARG A 68 17.93 15.01 -10.08
CA ARG A 68 17.84 13.84 -10.95
C ARG A 68 16.98 14.10 -12.20
N GLY A 69 16.62 15.36 -12.45
CA GLY A 69 15.86 15.77 -13.62
C GLY A 69 14.34 15.67 -13.48
N GLY A 70 13.81 15.40 -12.27
CA GLY A 70 12.37 15.40 -12.04
C GLY A 70 11.81 16.76 -11.63
N THR A 71 10.54 16.77 -11.24
CA THR A 71 9.81 18.00 -10.89
C THR A 71 9.37 18.08 -9.42
N GLU A 72 9.81 17.11 -8.60
CA GLU A 72 9.46 17.00 -7.17
C GLU A 72 7.95 16.94 -6.88
N LYS A 73 7.13 16.51 -7.84
CA LYS A 73 5.68 16.39 -7.68
C LYS A 73 5.23 15.10 -6.99
N GLY A 74 6.12 14.10 -6.92
CA GLY A 74 5.85 12.83 -6.26
C GLY A 74 7.11 12.18 -5.71
N PRO A 75 6.97 11.16 -4.85
CA PRO A 75 8.10 10.36 -4.40
C PRO A 75 8.77 9.62 -5.56
N SER A 76 10.07 9.38 -5.43
CA SER A 76 10.79 8.58 -6.42
C SER A 76 10.38 7.11 -6.38
N PRO A 77 10.49 6.39 -7.51
CA PRO A 77 10.23 4.96 -7.53
C PRO A 77 11.02 4.20 -6.46
N LEU A 78 12.26 4.62 -6.18
CA LEU A 78 13.08 4.04 -5.13
C LEU A 78 12.53 4.34 -3.73
N GLN A 79 12.00 5.55 -3.48
CA GLN A 79 11.34 5.87 -2.22
C GLN A 79 10.10 5.01 -2.00
N TYR A 80 9.32 4.72 -3.05
CA TYR A 80 8.22 3.75 -2.97
C TYR A 80 8.69 2.34 -2.60
N LEU A 81 9.79 1.87 -3.20
CA LEU A 81 10.40 0.59 -2.83
C LEU A 81 10.81 0.56 -1.36
N MET A 82 11.50 1.61 -0.88
CA MET A 82 11.91 1.70 0.52
C MET A 82 10.71 1.75 1.47
N MET A 83 9.65 2.48 1.10
CA MET A 83 8.42 2.54 1.89
C MET A 83 7.79 1.15 2.05
N GLY A 84 7.82 0.33 1.02
CA GLY A 84 7.34 -1.06 1.07
C GLY A 84 8.10 -1.95 2.06
N THR A 85 9.34 -1.61 2.41
CA THR A 85 10.13 -2.35 3.43
C THR A 85 9.85 -1.90 4.86
N ALA A 86 9.28 -0.70 5.05
CA ALA A 86 9.02 -0.11 6.35
C ALA A 86 7.66 -0.52 6.95
N PHE A 87 6.72 -0.96 6.11
CA PHE A 87 5.38 -1.44 6.50
C PHE A 87 5.32 -2.97 6.53
#